data_AF-A0A964YFQ8-F1
#
_entry.id   AF-A0A964YFQ8-F1
#
_cell.length_a   1.000
_cell.length_b   1.000
_cell.length_c   1.000
_cell.angle_alpha   90.00
_cell.angle_beta   90.00
_cell.angle_gamma   90.00
#
_symmetry.space_group_name_H-M   'P 1'
#
loop_
_entity.id
_entity.type
_entity.pdbx_description
1 polymer ?
#
loop_
_entity_poly.entity_id
_entity_poly.type
_entity_poly.pdbx_seq_one_letter_code
_entity_poly.pdbx_strand_id
1 'polypeptide(L)'
;MKESKNNRENKWFFVNQAWLVKNVRFFLFLAALAILYIYNGHHAEKAIKDINKTSKEMKDLQYEFKMIRKDWMFMTKQSEVVKAVEPFGIKEIKEPPMTLEDTIIKQIKTSK
;
A
#
# COMPACT_ATOMS: atom_id res chain seq x y z
N MET A 1 -55.78 18.89 22.19
CA MET A 1 -56.25 18.76 20.79
C MET A 1 -56.79 20.14 20.40
N LYS A 2 -56.24 20.96 19.49
CA LYS A 2 -55.38 20.75 18.30
C LYS A 2 -54.34 21.87 18.16
N GLU A 3 -53.36 21.56 17.32
CA GLU A 3 -52.07 22.18 17.06
C GLU A 3 -52.07 23.68 16.70
N SER A 4 -51.12 24.41 17.31
CA SER A 4 -50.65 25.70 16.81
C SER A 4 -49.79 25.47 15.55
N LYS A 5 -50.30 25.96 14.42
CA LYS A 5 -49.61 25.87 13.12
C LYS A 5 -48.30 26.66 13.16
N ASN A 6 -47.19 25.92 13.16
CA ASN A 6 -45.84 26.45 13.05
C ASN A 6 -45.56 26.85 11.59
N ASN A 7 -45.91 28.07 11.21
CA ASN A 7 -45.50 28.65 9.94
C ASN A 7 -44.08 29.23 10.09
N ARG A 8 -43.06 28.38 9.98
CA ARG A 8 -41.67 28.85 9.79
C ARG A 8 -41.53 29.29 8.36
N GLU A 9 -41.79 30.57 8.14
CA GLU A 9 -41.57 31.18 6.83
C GLU A 9 -40.10 31.00 6.45
N ASN A 10 -39.87 30.35 5.31
CA ASN A 10 -38.56 30.04 4.74
C ASN A 10 -37.86 31.31 4.21
N LYS A 11 -37.68 32.32 5.06
CA LYS A 11 -37.07 33.62 4.73
C LYS A 11 -35.56 33.54 4.43
N TRP A 12 -34.96 32.35 4.51
CA TRP A 12 -33.58 32.11 4.12
C TRP A 12 -33.37 32.08 2.59
N PHE A 13 -34.38 31.67 1.80
CA PHE A 13 -34.24 31.61 0.34
C PHE A 13 -34.28 32.99 -0.35
N PHE A 14 -34.81 34.01 0.32
CA PHE A 14 -34.89 35.37 -0.22
C PHE A 14 -33.67 36.19 0.17
N VAL A 15 -32.49 35.73 -0.25
CA VAL A 15 -31.30 36.60 -0.28
C VAL A 15 -31.63 37.78 -1.18
N ASN A 16 -31.52 38.99 -0.65
CA ASN A 16 -31.83 40.26 -1.33
C ASN A 16 -31.30 40.25 -2.78
N GLN A 17 -32.20 40.16 -3.76
CA GLN A 17 -31.89 40.14 -5.18
C GLN A 17 -31.05 41.37 -5.57
N ALA A 18 -31.32 42.52 -4.93
CA ALA A 18 -30.56 43.75 -5.10
C ALA A 18 -29.08 43.63 -4.68
N TRP A 19 -28.77 42.82 -3.65
CA TRP A 19 -27.39 42.64 -3.17
C TRP A 19 -26.56 41.73 -4.07
N LEU A 20 -27.18 40.71 -4.67
CA LEU A 20 -26.55 39.83 -5.65
C LEU A 20 -26.20 40.58 -6.95
N VAL A 21 -27.13 41.40 -7.46
CA VAL A 21 -26.90 42.18 -8.69
C VAL A 21 -25.86 43.28 -8.47
N LYS A 22 -25.83 43.90 -7.28
CA LYS A 22 -24.81 44.90 -6.91
C LYS A 22 -23.37 44.33 -6.93
N ASN A 23 -23.21 43.03 -6.66
CA ASN A 23 -21.92 42.35 -6.61
C ASN A 23 -21.73 41.31 -7.73
N VAL A 24 -22.33 41.54 -8.90
CA VAL A 24 -22.33 40.57 -10.02
C VAL A 24 -20.94 40.10 -10.43
N ARG A 25 -19.92 40.97 -10.36
CA ARG A 25 -18.51 40.64 -10.68
C ARG A 25 -17.94 39.56 -9.75
N PHE A 26 -18.30 39.60 -8.47
CA PHE A 26 -17.90 38.62 -7.47
C PHE A 26 -18.61 37.28 -7.68
N PHE A 27 -19.91 37.30 -7.98
CA PHE A 27 -20.66 36.08 -8.26
C PHE A 27 -20.16 35.37 -9.54
N LEU A 28 -19.81 36.13 -10.57
CA LEU A 28 -19.16 35.61 -11.79
C LEU A 28 -17.82 34.93 -11.48
N PHE A 29 -17.03 35.51 -10.58
CA PHE A 29 -15.77 34.90 -10.13
C PHE A 29 -16.02 33.55 -9.43
N LEU A 30 -16.99 33.48 -8.53
CA LEU A 30 -17.38 32.22 -7.87
C LEU A 30 -17.91 31.18 -8.86
N ALA A 31 -18.73 31.58 -9.84
CA ALA A 31 -19.22 30.68 -10.88
C ALA A 31 -18.07 30.12 -11.73
N ALA A 32 -17.11 30.95 -12.12
CA ALA A 32 -15.91 30.51 -12.82
C ALA A 32 -15.07 29.53 -11.98
N LEU A 33 -14.90 29.81 -10.68
CA LEU A 33 -14.19 28.93 -9.76
C LEU A 33 -14.91 27.58 -9.59
N ALA A 34 -16.25 27.59 -9.52
CA ALA A 34 -17.05 26.37 -9.45
C ALA A 34 -16.89 25.51 -10.70
N ILE A 35 -16.89 26.11 -11.90
CA ILE A 35 -16.63 25.39 -13.15
C ILE A 35 -15.22 24.78 -13.14
N LEU A 36 -14.21 25.57 -12.76
CA LEU A 36 -12.82 25.09 -12.66
C LEU A 36 -12.68 23.95 -11.65
N TYR A 37 -13.41 24.01 -10.54
CA TYR A 37 -13.43 22.97 -9.52
C TYR A 37 -14.03 21.67 -10.05
N ILE A 38 -15.21 21.73 -10.70
CA ILE A 38 -15.86 20.56 -11.30
C ILE A 38 -14.96 19.95 -12.39
N TYR A 39 -14.35 20.80 -13.21
CA TYR A 39 -13.40 20.38 -14.23
C TYR A 39 -12.22 19.60 -13.61
N ASN A 40 -11.56 20.18 -12.60
CA ASN A 40 -10.46 19.51 -11.90
C ASN A 40 -10.89 18.20 -11.23
N GLY A 41 -12.09 18.15 -10.65
CA GLY A 41 -12.65 16.92 -10.05
C GLY A 41 -12.77 15.79 -11.08
N HIS A 42 -13.31 16.07 -12.26
CA HIS A 42 -13.46 15.06 -13.31
C HIS A 42 -12.11 14.59 -13.90
N HIS A 43 -11.12 15.49 -13.96
CA HIS A 43 -9.75 15.13 -14.36
C HIS A 43 -9.06 14.24 -13.33
N ALA A 44 -9.25 14.50 -12.04
CA ALA A 44 -8.70 13.67 -10.97
C ALA A 44 -9.27 12.24 -11.02
N GLU A 45 -10.57 12.10 -11.28
CA GLU A 45 -11.20 10.77 -11.35
C GLU A 45 -10.68 9.92 -12.51
N LYS A 46 -10.45 10.54 -13.68
CA LYS A 46 -9.80 9.86 -14.82
C LYS A 46 -8.37 9.44 -14.48
N ALA A 47 -7.58 10.35 -13.91
CA ALA A 47 -6.21 10.06 -13.53
C ALA A 47 -6.12 8.91 -12.50
N ILE A 48 -7.00 8.89 -11.49
CA ILE A 48 -7.05 7.81 -10.49
C ILE A 48 -7.39 6.47 -11.15
N LYS A 49 -8.33 6.45 -12.10
CA LYS A 49 -8.70 5.23 -12.83
C LYS A 49 -7.52 4.70 -13.66
N ASP A 50 -6.79 5.57 -14.33
CA ASP A 50 -5.62 5.20 -15.13
C ASP A 50 -4.49 4.68 -14.24
N ILE A 51 -4.20 5.36 -13.13
CA ILE A 51 -3.22 4.90 -12.12
C ILE A 51 -3.57 3.52 -11.59
N ASN A 52 -4.84 3.28 -11.28
CA ASN A 52 -5.30 1.97 -10.80
C ASN A 52 -5.13 0.87 -11.86
N LYS A 53 -5.39 1.18 -13.14
CA LYS A 53 -5.20 0.23 -14.24
C LYS A 53 -3.72 -0.14 -14.40
N THR A 54 -2.84 0.84 -14.50
CA THR A 54 -1.39 0.61 -14.62
C THR A 54 -0.81 -0.09 -13.39
N SER A 55 -1.28 0.26 -12.19
CA SER A 55 -0.86 -0.41 -10.95
C SER A 55 -1.29 -1.88 -10.89
N LYS A 56 -2.44 -2.21 -11.48
CA LYS A 56 -2.91 -3.59 -11.59
C LYS A 56 -2.02 -4.41 -12.54
N GLU A 57 -1.75 -3.87 -13.73
CA GLU A 57 -0.85 -4.50 -14.71
C GLU A 57 0.55 -4.74 -14.12
N MET A 58 1.08 -3.75 -13.39
CA MET A 58 2.38 -3.88 -12.71
C MET A 58 2.36 -4.94 -11.60
N LYS A 59 1.24 -5.09 -10.87
CA LYS A 59 1.08 -6.14 -9.85
C LYS A 59 0.99 -7.53 -10.48
N ASP A 60 0.27 -7.67 -11.59
CA ASP A 60 0.11 -8.95 -12.28
C ASP A 60 1.47 -9.46 -12.79
N LEU A 61 2.28 -8.58 -13.40
CA LEU A 61 3.64 -8.93 -13.85
C LEU A 61 4.58 -9.29 -12.67
N GLN A 62 4.49 -8.56 -11.57
CA GLN A 62 5.24 -8.90 -10.35
C GLN A 62 4.81 -10.24 -9.75
N TYR A 63 3.53 -10.61 -9.86
CA TYR A 63 3.02 -11.89 -9.40
C TYR A 63 3.59 -13.04 -10.22
N GLU A 64 3.63 -12.90 -11.54
CA GLU A 64 4.21 -13.90 -12.43
C GLU A 64 5.70 -14.14 -12.11
N PHE A 65 6.48 -13.07 -11.96
CA PHE A 65 7.89 -13.18 -11.57
C PHE A 65 8.06 -13.85 -10.19
N LYS A 66 7.23 -13.48 -9.21
CA LYS A 66 7.26 -14.08 -7.87
C LYS A 66 6.93 -15.57 -7.92
N MET A 67 5.99 -15.99 -8.77
CA MET A 67 5.64 -17.40 -8.92
C MET A 67 6.79 -18.21 -9.51
N ILE A 68 7.36 -17.78 -10.64
CA ILE A 68 8.49 -18.48 -11.27
C ILE A 68 9.69 -18.55 -10.31
N ARG A 69 9.99 -17.44 -9.62
CA ARG A 69 11.07 -17.39 -8.64
C ARG A 69 10.79 -18.30 -7.44
N LYS A 70 9.53 -18.38 -6.97
CA LYS A 70 9.14 -19.26 -5.87
C LYS A 70 9.37 -20.72 -6.24
N ASP A 71 9.04 -21.13 -7.47
CA ASP A 71 9.24 -22.49 -7.93
C ASP A 71 10.75 -22.84 -7.99
N TRP A 72 11.58 -21.93 -8.49
CA TRP A 72 13.05 -22.04 -8.41
C TRP A 72 13.58 -22.13 -6.97
N MET A 73 13.06 -21.29 -6.08
CA MET A 73 13.47 -21.25 -4.68
C MET A 73 13.05 -22.52 -3.94
N PHE A 74 11.91 -23.12 -4.29
CA PHE A 74 11.46 -24.41 -3.77
C PHE A 74 12.43 -25.53 -4.17
N MET A 75 12.82 -25.61 -5.45
CA MET A 75 13.80 -26.59 -5.93
C MET A 75 15.19 -26.41 -5.30
N THR A 76 15.58 -25.17 -5.03
CA THR A 76 16.89 -24.84 -4.42
C THR A 76 16.84 -24.91 -2.88
N LYS A 77 15.67 -25.14 -2.29
CA LYS A 77 15.50 -25.13 -0.84
C LYS A 77 16.29 -26.29 -0.22
N GLN A 78 17.12 -25.99 0.77
CA GLN A 78 17.96 -26.98 1.47
C GLN A 78 17.17 -28.22 1.91
N SER A 79 15.93 -28.07 2.39
CA SER A 79 15.11 -29.22 2.82
C SER A 79 14.69 -30.18 1.69
N GLU A 80 14.53 -29.68 0.46
CA GLU A 80 14.22 -30.49 -0.73
C GLU A 80 15.50 -31.10 -1.31
N VAL A 81 16.58 -30.32 -1.36
CA VAL A 81 17.90 -30.79 -1.78
C VAL A 81 18.38 -31.93 -0.87
N VAL A 82 18.18 -31.84 0.44
CA VAL A 82 18.53 -32.92 1.37
C VAL A 82 17.74 -34.20 1.09
N LYS A 83 16.44 -34.10 0.79
CA LYS A 83 15.62 -35.26 0.39
C LYS A 83 16.02 -35.83 -0.98
N ALA A 84 16.40 -34.99 -1.93
CA ALA A 84 16.86 -35.43 -3.25
C ALA A 84 18.24 -36.10 -3.21
N VAL A 85 19.06 -35.75 -2.21
CA VAL A 85 20.43 -36.26 -2.04
C VAL A 85 20.52 -37.35 -0.95
N GLU A 86 19.47 -37.56 -0.16
CA GLU A 86 19.27 -38.72 0.73
C GLU A 86 19.51 -40.08 0.05
N PRO A 87 18.98 -40.37 -1.15
CA PRO A 87 19.28 -41.63 -1.86
C PRO A 87 20.75 -41.74 -2.30
N PHE A 88 21.51 -40.64 -2.33
CA PHE A 88 22.95 -40.62 -2.61
C PHE A 88 23.81 -40.69 -1.32
N GLY A 89 23.20 -40.86 -0.14
CA GLY A 89 23.91 -41.14 1.11
C GLY A 89 24.52 -39.92 1.82
N ILE A 90 24.22 -38.70 1.37
CA ILE A 90 24.77 -37.46 1.96
C ILE A 90 23.79 -36.94 3.02
N LYS A 91 24.20 -37.00 4.30
CA LYS A 91 23.42 -36.49 5.44
C LYS A 91 23.91 -35.11 5.86
N GLU A 92 22.97 -34.21 6.18
CA GLU A 92 23.30 -32.91 6.81
C GLU A 92 24.10 -33.13 8.10
N ILE A 93 25.21 -32.39 8.20
CA ILE A 93 26.00 -32.28 9.42
C ILE A 93 25.18 -31.38 10.38
N LYS A 94 24.43 -32.00 11.30
CA LYS A 94 23.61 -31.30 12.30
C LYS A 94 24.39 -30.83 13.52
N GLU A 95 25.63 -31.28 13.66
CA GLU A 95 26.49 -30.93 14.80
C GLU A 95 27.47 -29.84 14.37
N PRO A 96 27.54 -28.71 15.11
CA PRO A 96 28.55 -27.70 14.84
C PRO A 96 29.94 -28.34 14.96
N PRO A 97 30.88 -28.06 14.03
CA PRO A 97 32.22 -28.63 14.08
C PRO A 97 32.85 -28.26 15.42
N MET A 98 33.25 -29.28 16.18
CA MET A 98 33.92 -29.09 17.45
C MET A 98 35.25 -28.38 17.17
N THR A 99 35.39 -27.15 17.66
CA THR A 99 36.68 -26.46 17.67
C THR A 99 37.62 -27.29 18.52
N LEU A 100 38.62 -27.88 17.88
CA LEU A 100 39.74 -28.50 18.58
C LEU A 100 40.54 -27.36 19.22
N GLU A 101 40.26 -27.07 20.49
CA GLU A 101 41.23 -26.30 21.26
C GLU A 101 42.41 -27.21 21.54
N ASP A 102 43.56 -26.87 20.96
CA ASP A 102 44.81 -27.55 21.24
C ASP A 102 45.04 -27.57 22.76
N THR A 103 45.09 -28.77 23.32
CA THR A 103 45.31 -29.06 24.75
C THR A 103 46.54 -28.35 25.32
N ILE A 104 47.45 -27.91 24.45
CA ILE A 104 48.66 -27.15 24.77
C ILE A 104 48.33 -25.78 25.38
N ILE A 105 47.27 -25.08 24.93
CA ILE A 105 46.97 -23.71 25.40
C ILE A 105 46.26 -23.71 26.76
N LYS A 106 45.47 -24.75 27.07
CA LYS A 106 44.73 -24.88 28.33
C LYS A 106 45.64 -25.10 29.54
N GLN A 107 46.77 -25.79 29.35
CA GLN A 107 47.78 -25.99 30.39
C GLN A 107 48.53 -24.69 30.74
N ILE A 108 48.79 -23.83 29.75
CA ILE A 108 49.50 -22.55 29.94
C ILE A 108 48.67 -21.52 30.72
N LYS A 109 47.34 -21.55 30.56
CA LYS A 109 46.42 -20.60 31.22
C LYS A 109 46.03 -20.99 32.66
N THR A 110 46.25 -22.25 33.04
CA THR A 110 45.91 -22.77 34.38
C THR A 110 47.11 -22.73 35.35
N SER A 111 48.31 -22.40 34.85
CA SER A 111 49.55 -22.30 35.64
C SER A 111 50.01 -20.85 35.84
N LYS A 112 49.11 -19.86 35.71
CA LYS A 112 49.39 -18.46 35.99
C LYS A 112 48.34 -17.89 36.93
#